data_AF-A0A448MTK0-F1
#
_entry.id   AF-A0A448MTK0-F1
#
_cell.length_a   1.000
_cell.length_b   1.000
_cell.length_c   1.000
_cell.angle_alpha   90.00
_cell.angle_beta   90.00
_cell.angle_gamma   90.00
#
_symmetry.space_group_name_H-M   'P 1'
#
loop_
_entity.id
_entity.type
_entity.pdbx_description
1 polymer ?
#
loop_
_entity_poly.entity_id
_entity_poly.type
_entity_poly.pdbx_seq_one_letter_code
_entity_poly.pdbx_strand_id
1 'polypeptide(L)' 'MSITQISKQQITDIRLQMIKFAELQLNHKEIAEDLVQESLLSALKNITHFNRQAALKTWMFAILKNKIIDYLRQKIAGY' A
#
# COMPACT_ATOMS: atom_id res chain seq x y z
N MET A 1 17.08 -12.04 18.66
CA MET A 1 17.26 -11.41 17.34
C MET A 1 15.91 -10.84 16.93
N SER A 2 15.70 -9.53 17.04
CA SER A 2 14.35 -8.92 16.91
C SER A 2 13.92 -8.85 15.44
N ILE A 3 12.95 -9.68 15.04
CA ILE A 3 12.49 -9.84 13.64
C ILE A 3 11.65 -8.63 13.15
N THR A 4 11.37 -7.62 13.98
CA THR A 4 10.45 -6.54 13.58
C THR A 4 10.90 -5.17 14.10
N GLN A 5 11.99 -4.64 13.56
CA GLN A 5 12.26 -3.20 13.65
C GLN A 5 12.03 -2.55 12.28
N ILE A 6 10.76 -2.43 11.91
CA ILE A 6 10.35 -1.42 10.94
C ILE A 6 10.03 -0.17 11.76
N SER A 7 10.69 0.94 11.45
CA SER A 7 10.44 2.16 12.20
C SER A 7 9.06 2.71 11.84
N LYS A 8 8.30 3.14 12.86
CA LYS A 8 7.01 3.81 12.66
C LYS A 8 7.15 5.03 11.74
N GLN A 9 8.29 5.72 11.82
CA GLN A 9 8.60 6.84 10.94
C GLN A 9 8.70 6.41 9.48
N GLN A 10 9.44 5.34 9.17
CA GLN A 10 9.56 4.84 7.80
C GLN A 10 8.20 4.44 7.21
N ILE A 11 7.33 3.79 7.99
CA ILE A 11 5.96 3.47 7.54
C ILE A 11 5.18 4.74 7.26
N THR A 12 5.29 5.76 8.12
CA THR A 12 4.61 7.04 7.95
C THR A 12 5.06 7.74 6.67
N ASP A 13 6.37 7.78 6.42
CA ASP A 13 6.93 8.39 5.20
C ASP A 13 6.48 7.65 3.94
N ILE A 14 6.46 6.30 3.98
CA ILE A 14 5.97 5.48 2.88
C ILE A 14 4.47 5.71 2.67
N ARG A 15 3.66 5.78 3.74
CA ARG A 15 2.23 6.06 3.68
C ARG A 15 1.94 7.38 2.97
N LEU A 16 2.66 8.45 3.30
CA LEU A 16 2.48 9.76 2.66
C LEU A 16 2.78 9.71 1.15
N GLN A 17 3.80 8.94 0.76
CA GLN A 17 4.13 8.74 -0.65
C GLN A 17 3.09 7.88 -1.38
N MET A 18 2.55 6.87 -0.70
CA MET A 18 1.48 6.01 -1.21
C MET A 18 0.18 6.80 -1.45
N ILE A 19 -0.20 7.71 -0.53
CA ILE A 19 -1.38 8.58 -0.70
C ILE A 19 -1.23 9.45 -1.95
N LYS A 20 -0.11 10.18 -2.07
CA LYS A 20 0.16 11.01 -3.25
C LYS A 20 0.10 10.20 -4.54
N PHE A 21 0.66 9.00 -4.53
CA PHE A 21 0.61 8.10 -5.69
C PHE A 21 -0.82 7.67 -6.02
N ALA A 22 -1.59 7.23 -5.02
CA ALA A 22 -2.97 6.76 -5.22
C ALA A 22 -3.91 7.90 -5.67
N GLU A 23 -3.77 9.10 -5.11
CA GLU A 23 -4.53 10.29 -5.53
C GLU A 23 -4.31 10.59 -7.02
N LEU A 24 -3.05 10.51 -7.50
CA LEU A 24 -2.73 10.70 -8.92
C LEU A 24 -3.35 9.64 -9.83
N GLN A 25 -3.57 8.42 -9.35
CA GLN A 25 -4.16 7.33 -10.14
C GLN A 25 -5.69 7.35 -10.13
N LEU A 26 -6.30 7.77 -9.03
CA LEU A 26 -7.74 7.61 -8.78
C LEU A 26 -8.53 8.91 -8.95
N ASN A 27 -7.86 10.06 -8.85
CA ASN A 27 -8.47 11.38 -8.82
C ASN A 27 -9.61 11.52 -7.78
N HIS A 28 -9.53 10.73 -6.70
CA HIS A 28 -10.51 10.72 -5.62
C HIS A 28 -9.79 10.46 -4.29
N LYS A 29 -9.75 11.49 -3.45
CA LYS A 29 -8.95 11.48 -2.21
C LYS A 29 -9.37 10.40 -1.22
N GLU A 30 -10.66 10.30 -0.92
CA GLU A 30 -11.17 9.35 0.08
C GLU A 30 -10.82 7.89 -0.30
N ILE A 31 -11.10 7.51 -1.56
CA ILE A 31 -10.76 6.19 -2.09
C ILE A 31 -9.25 5.94 -2.07
N ALA A 32 -8.44 6.96 -2.37
CA ALA A 32 -6.98 6.85 -2.27
C ALA A 32 -6.53 6.56 -0.83
N GLU A 33 -7.09 7.27 0.16
CA GLU A 33 -6.79 7.03 1.58
C GLU A 33 -7.20 5.62 2.02
N ASP A 34 -8.40 5.17 1.63
CA ASP A 34 -8.91 3.83 1.95
C ASP A 34 -8.03 2.73 1.37
N LEU A 35 -7.71 2.79 0.07
CA LEU A 35 -6.87 1.77 -0.57
C LEU A 35 -5.45 1.75 0.01
N VAL A 36 -4.90 2.91 0.38
CA VAL A 36 -3.61 2.97 1.09
C VAL A 36 -3.73 2.33 2.47
N GLN A 37 -4.78 2.63 3.23
CA GLN A 37 -4.97 2.06 4.55
C GLN A 37 -5.11 0.53 4.50
N GLU A 38 -5.90 0.00 3.57
CA GLU A 38 -5.99 -1.43 3.33
C GLU A 38 -4.64 -2.04 2.93
N SER A 39 -3.88 -1.37 2.07
CA SER A 39 -2.55 -1.84 1.64
C SER A 39 -1.59 -1.94 2.83
N LEU A 40 -1.60 -0.96 3.73
CA LEU A 40 -0.80 -0.97 4.95
C LEU A 40 -1.20 -2.11 5.88
N LEU A 41 -2.51 -2.32 6.08
CA LEU A 41 -3.01 -3.44 6.89
C LEU A 41 -2.59 -4.79 6.30
N SER A 42 -2.72 -4.96 4.97
CA SER A 42 -2.26 -6.16 4.27
C SER A 42 -0.74 -6.36 4.40
N ALA A 43 0.06 -5.30 4.28
CA ALA A 43 1.51 -5.35 4.45
C ALA A 43 1.89 -5.74 5.89
N LEU A 44 1.25 -5.15 6.90
CA LEU A 44 1.51 -5.47 8.31
C LEU A 44 1.12 -6.91 8.66
N LYS A 45 -0.01 -7.40 8.15
CA LYS A 45 -0.45 -8.80 8.34
C LYS A 45 0.54 -9.80 7.74
N ASN A 46 1.18 -9.46 6.62
CA ASN A 46 2.10 -10.35 5.91
C ASN A 46 3.58 -10.03 6.19
N ILE A 47 3.87 -9.19 7.19
CA ILE A 47 5.24 -8.70 7.40
C ILE A 47 6.23 -9.80 7.78
N THR A 48 5.76 -10.89 8.38
CA THR A 48 6.56 -12.08 8.67
C THR A 48 7.05 -12.79 7.41
N HIS A 49 6.37 -12.60 6.28
CA HIS A 49 6.76 -13.15 4.97
C HIS A 49 7.62 -12.17 4.16
N PHE A 50 7.84 -10.94 4.66
CA PHE A 50 8.73 -9.99 4.03
C PHE A 50 10.19 -10.41 4.25
N ASN A 51 10.72 -11.17 3.30
CA ASN A 51 12.06 -11.76 3.31
C ASN A 51 13.20 -10.77 2.99
N ARG A 52 12.92 -9.45 2.96
CA ARG A 52 13.87 -8.37 2.63
C ARG A 52 14.60 -8.53 1.28
N GLN A 53 14.09 -9.33 0.35
CA GLN A 53 14.64 -9.43 -1.01
C GLN A 53 14.35 -8.18 -1.85
N ALA A 54 13.39 -7.36 -1.41
CA ALA A 54 13.11 -6.05 -1.98
C ALA A 54 13.06 -5.00 -0.85
N ALA A 55 13.23 -3.73 -1.20
CA ALA A 55 13.02 -2.64 -0.25
C ALA A 55 11.56 -2.62 0.24
N LEU A 56 11.34 -2.29 1.52
CA LEU A 56 10.01 -2.24 2.14
C LEU A 56 9.03 -1.37 1.35
N LYS A 57 9.49 -0.19 0.89
CA LYS A 57 8.72 0.71 0.03
C LYS A 57 8.26 0.00 -1.25
N THR A 58 9.15 -0.67 -1.97
CA THR A 58 8.81 -1.38 -3.20
C THR A 58 7.74 -2.43 -2.97
N TRP A 59 7.88 -3.21 -1.91
CA TRP A 59 6.92 -4.24 -1.55
C TRP A 59 5.54 -3.66 -1.19
N MET A 60 5.48 -2.60 -0.38
CA MET A 60 4.22 -1.92 -0.03
C MET A 60 3.54 -1.28 -1.25
N PHE A 61 4.32 -0.70 -2.18
CA PHE A 61 3.80 -0.15 -3.42
C PHE A 61 3.28 -1.24 -4.37
N ALA A 62 3.86 -2.43 -4.38
CA ALA A 62 3.33 -3.56 -5.15
C ALA A 62 1.93 -3.96 -4.67
N ILE A 63 1.73 -4.03 -3.35
CA ILE A 63 0.41 -4.30 -2.74
C ILE A 63 -0.61 -3.23 -3.14
N LEU A 64 -0.24 -1.95 -3.03
CA LEU A 64 -1.12 -0.84 -3.39
C LEU A 64 -1.49 -0.85 -4.88
N LYS A 65 -0.53 -1.07 -5.77
CA LYS A 65 -0.78 -1.14 -7.21
C LYS A 65 -1.80 -2.22 -7.55
N ASN A 66 -1.69 -3.40 -6.95
CA ASN A 66 -2.66 -4.47 -7.16
C ASN A 66 -4.07 -4.04 -6.73
N LYS A 67 -4.20 -3.42 -5.55
CA LYS A 67 -5.49 -2.91 -5.06
C LYS A 67 -6.09 -1.81 -5.95
N ILE A 68 -5.27 -0.87 -6.44
CA ILE A 68 -5.71 0.17 -7.38
C ILE A 68 -6.21 -0.48 -8.68
N ILE A 69 -5.46 -1.44 -9.23
CA ILE A 69 -5.85 -2.16 -10.45
C ILE A 69 -7.19 -2.88 -10.24
N ASP A 70 -7.35 -3.59 -9.12
CA ASP A 70 -8.58 -4.31 -8.80
C ASP A 70 -9.77 -3.35 -8.63
N TYR A 71 -9.57 -2.21 -7.94
CA TYR A 71 -10.59 -1.16 -7.81
C TYR A 71 -11.00 -0.60 -9.18
N LEU A 72 -10.02 -0.25 -10.03
CA LEU A 72 -10.29 0.28 -11.37
C LEU A 72 -10.99 -0.74 -12.26
N ARG A 73 -10.61 -2.02 -12.17
CA ARG A 73 -11.30 -3.12 -12.88
C ARG A 73 -12.76 -3.23 -12.46
N GLN A 74 -13.06 -3.18 -11.16
CA GLN A 74 -14.44 -3.22 -10.66
C GLN A 74 -15.24 -2.01 -11.13
N LYS A 75 -14.65 -0.82 -11.09
CA LYS A 75 -15.29 0.41 -11.57
C LYS A 75 -15.62 0.37 -13.06
N ILE A 76 -14.76 -0.23 -13.88
CA ILE A 76 -14.99 -0.39 -15.33
C ILE A 76 -16.02 -1.52 -15.60
N ALA A 77 -15.99 -2.59 -14.81
CA ALA A 77 -16.84 -3.76 -15.01
C ALA A 77 -18.32 -3.53 -14.67
N GLY A 78 -18.67 -2.42 -14.00
CA GLY A 78 -20.05 -1.95 -13.84
C GLY A 78 -21.01 -2.99 -13.28
N TYR A 79 -20.98 -3.18 -11.94
CA TYR A 79 -22.14 -3.68 -11.19
C TYR A 79 -22.75 -2.53 -10.39
#